data_AF-A0A4P6JXN3-F1
#
_entry.id   AF-A0A4P6JXN3-F1
#
_cell.length_a   1.000
_cell.length_b   1.000
_cell.length_c   1.000
_cell.angle_alpha   90.00
_cell.angle_beta   90.00
_cell.angle_gamma   90.00
#
_symmetry.space_group_name_H-M   'P 1'
#
loop_
_entity.id
_entity.type
_entity.pdbx_description
1 polymer ?
#
loop_
_entity_poly.entity_id
_entity_poly.type
_entity_poly.pdbx_seq_one_letter_code
_entity_poly.pdbx_strand_id
1 'polypeptide(L)'
;MAPELEQRLQNMMKEQLIELVGQLVAQHPSLEAAILQAVENVLAINEIGNEVTEDWDFSRSAIDEAQTSSQLEQKLSPRDLDAYRQRLAGYAARLQQEPALALRNDLLEIVDEAKERSDAHDYHNALSLCALIFDQRLTEQELVLTKLFDTAIDAIMLFLEALLNEASSNLILDSSSTLTPLLTPTLRRRWLERLFQLWLQRLDASYADERIPEVILEVAWDEDVDFLQNLVQDELARQHTGMHSNIVDFTRQYRSKTLERFMKDLSSI
;
A
#
# COMPACT_ATOMS: atom_id res chain seq x y z
N MET A 1 4.17 -38.58 27.28
CA MET A 1 3.59 -37.66 28.27
C MET A 1 4.31 -36.35 28.10
N ALA A 2 3.66 -35.31 27.55
CA ALA A 2 4.28 -33.99 27.48
C ALA A 2 4.50 -33.47 28.91
N PRO A 3 5.68 -32.93 29.26
CA PRO A 3 5.96 -32.40 30.59
C PRO A 3 4.97 -31.29 30.98
N GLU A 4 4.61 -31.20 32.27
CA GLU A 4 3.60 -30.26 32.80
C GLU A 4 3.85 -28.79 32.41
N LEU A 5 5.11 -28.43 32.15
CA LEU A 5 5.50 -27.10 31.69
C LEU A 5 4.98 -26.80 30.28
N GLU A 6 5.08 -27.75 29.35
CA GLU A 6 4.60 -27.59 27.96
C GLU A 6 3.08 -27.43 27.95
N GLN A 7 2.38 -28.21 28.77
CA GLN A 7 0.92 -28.12 28.88
C GLN A 7 0.47 -26.78 29.49
N ARG A 8 1.28 -26.17 30.38
CA ARG A 8 1.01 -24.83 30.90
C ARG A 8 1.29 -23.73 29.89
N LEU A 9 2.38 -23.85 29.13
CA LEU A 9 2.74 -22.88 28.09
C LEU A 9 1.71 -22.88 26.95
N GLN A 10 1.18 -24.04 26.57
CA GLN A 10 0.13 -24.14 25.55
C GLN A 10 -1.20 -23.49 25.94
N ASN A 11 -1.50 -23.39 27.24
CA ASN A 11 -2.74 -22.80 27.75
C ASN A 11 -2.61 -21.31 28.12
N MET A 12 -1.41 -20.72 28.00
CA MET A 12 -1.19 -19.31 28.29
C MET A 12 -1.58 -18.42 27.11
N MET A 13 -2.15 -17.25 27.41
CA MET A 13 -2.44 -16.25 26.39
C MET A 13 -1.16 -15.61 25.88
N LYS A 14 -1.17 -15.16 24.62
CA LYS A 14 0.00 -14.61 23.92
C LYS A 14 0.69 -13.49 24.72
N GLU A 15 -0.09 -12.62 25.35
CA GLU A 15 0.40 -11.52 26.19
C GLU A 15 1.18 -12.03 27.42
N GLN A 16 0.72 -13.13 28.04
CA GLN A 16 1.35 -13.75 29.20
C GLN A 16 2.67 -14.45 28.83
N LEU A 17 2.74 -15.04 27.64
CA LEU A 17 3.97 -15.63 27.12
C LEU A 17 5.02 -14.56 26.81
N ILE A 18 4.60 -13.42 26.24
CA ILE A 18 5.49 -12.28 25.98
C ILE A 18 6.03 -11.71 27.30
N GLU A 19 5.18 -11.56 28.32
CA GLU A 19 5.59 -11.08 29.64
C GLU A 19 6.59 -12.05 30.31
N LEU A 20 6.37 -13.36 30.20
CA LEU A 20 7.26 -14.38 30.73
C LEU A 20 8.64 -14.37 30.04
N VAL A 21 8.67 -14.21 28.71
CA VAL A 21 9.92 -14.08 27.95
C VAL A 21 10.65 -12.79 28.33
N GLY A 22 9.94 -11.68 28.50
CA GLY A 22 10.51 -10.41 28.96
C GLY A 22 11.16 -10.52 30.35
N GLN A 23 10.50 -11.22 31.28
CA GLN A 23 11.05 -11.47 32.62
C GLN A 23 12.28 -12.40 32.58
N LEU A 24 12.29 -13.41 31.70
CA LEU A 24 13.44 -14.31 31.52
C LEU A 24 14.67 -13.60 30.94
N VAL A 25 14.49 -12.70 29.97
CA VAL A 25 15.57 -11.90 29.40
C VAL A 25 16.12 -10.92 30.42
N ALA A 26 15.25 -10.28 31.21
CA ALA A 26 15.69 -9.36 32.27
C ALA A 26 16.51 -10.05 33.37
N GLN A 27 16.20 -11.32 33.69
CA GLN A 27 16.93 -12.10 34.69
C GLN A 27 18.18 -12.78 34.14
N HIS A 28 18.21 -13.08 32.83
CA HIS A 28 19.31 -13.77 32.17
C HIS A 28 19.66 -13.13 30.82
N PRO A 29 20.43 -12.02 30.81
CA PRO A 29 20.77 -11.29 29.58
C PRO A 29 21.54 -12.14 28.54
N SER A 30 22.23 -13.19 28.98
CA SER A 30 22.92 -14.13 28.08
C SER A 30 21.98 -14.95 27.18
N LEU A 31 20.69 -15.00 27.50
CA LEU A 31 19.67 -15.71 26.71
C LEU A 31 19.07 -14.84 25.60
N GLU A 32 19.30 -13.52 25.63
CA GLU A 32 18.72 -12.57 24.66
C GLU A 32 19.09 -12.93 23.22
N ALA A 33 20.38 -13.19 22.96
CA ALA A 33 20.85 -13.58 21.64
C ALA A 33 20.25 -14.91 21.15
N ALA A 34 20.08 -15.88 22.06
CA ALA A 34 19.49 -17.18 21.72
C ALA A 34 17.97 -17.09 21.47
N ILE A 35 17.27 -16.23 22.22
CA ILE A 35 15.84 -15.98 22.05
C ILE A 35 15.59 -15.21 20.74
N LEU A 36 16.40 -14.18 20.45
CA LEU A 36 16.32 -13.46 19.17
C LEU A 36 16.54 -14.40 17.99
N GLN A 37 17.57 -15.25 18.05
CA GLN A 37 17.84 -16.24 17.02
C GLN A 37 16.71 -17.27 16.88
N ALA A 38 16.10 -17.71 17.99
CA ALA A 38 14.96 -18.63 17.94
C ALA A 38 13.71 -17.97 17.35
N VAL A 39 13.46 -16.69 17.64
CA VAL A 39 12.35 -15.91 17.06
C VAL A 39 12.58 -15.69 15.58
N GLU A 40 13.80 -15.33 15.16
CA GLU A 40 14.19 -15.22 13.75
C GLU A 40 13.97 -16.55 13.01
N ASN A 41 14.34 -17.68 13.61
CA ASN A 41 14.08 -19.00 13.02
C ASN A 41 12.59 -19.33 12.91
N VAL A 42 11.77 -18.99 13.91
CA VAL A 42 10.31 -19.21 13.86
C VAL A 42 9.64 -18.33 12.81
N LEU A 43 10.10 -17.08 12.67
CA LEU A 43 9.63 -16.18 11.62
C LEU A 43 10.03 -16.71 10.24
N ALA A 44 11.26 -17.20 10.07
CA ALA A 44 11.73 -17.82 8.84
C ALA A 44 10.98 -19.12 8.49
N ILE A 45 10.56 -19.92 9.48
CA ILE A 45 9.75 -21.13 9.26
C ILE A 45 8.30 -20.77 8.85
N ASN A 46 7.73 -19.70 9.41
CA ASN A 46 6.40 -19.22 9.02
C ASN A 46 6.36 -18.58 7.62
N GLU A 47 7.49 -18.12 7.10
CA GLU A 47 7.61 -17.61 5.72
C GLU A 47 7.72 -18.72 4.65
N ILE A 48 7.94 -19.99 5.03
CA ILE A 48 8.20 -21.10 4.08
C ILE A 48 7.05 -22.13 4.02
N GLY A 49 6.00 -22.03 4.83
CA GLY A 49 5.01 -23.12 4.87
C GLY A 49 3.62 -22.77 5.36
N ASN A 50 2.78 -22.28 4.44
CA ASN A 50 1.36 -22.66 4.46
C ASN A 50 1.05 -23.56 3.25
N GLU A 51 1.79 -24.67 3.15
CA GLU A 51 1.32 -25.88 2.46
C GLU A 51 1.90 -27.09 3.18
N VAL A 52 1.14 -27.59 4.15
CA VAL A 52 1.35 -28.93 4.70
C VAL A 52 0.93 -29.92 3.62
N THR A 53 1.90 -30.48 2.91
CA THR A 53 1.80 -31.89 2.50
C THR A 53 2.90 -32.66 3.23
N GLU A 54 2.44 -33.50 4.14
CA GLU A 54 3.25 -34.47 4.88
C GLU A 54 3.89 -35.45 3.90
N ASP A 55 5.22 -35.43 3.76
CA ASP A 55 6.02 -36.60 3.38
C ASP A 55 7.52 -36.31 3.66
N TRP A 56 7.92 -36.47 4.92
CA TRP A 56 9.32 -36.42 5.32
C TRP A 56 9.99 -37.79 5.12
N ASP A 57 10.46 -38.07 3.90
CA ASP A 57 11.42 -39.15 3.64
C ASP A 57 12.86 -38.63 3.88
N PHE A 58 13.43 -39.00 5.04
CA PHE A 58 14.83 -38.72 5.38
C PHE A 58 15.76 -39.71 4.67
N SER A 59 15.94 -39.53 3.35
CA SER A 59 16.79 -40.40 2.54
C SER A 59 17.43 -39.71 1.31
N ARG A 60 18.30 -38.70 1.47
CA ARG A 60 19.59 -38.59 0.70
C ARG A 60 20.31 -37.25 0.84
N SER A 61 21.60 -37.39 1.19
CA SER A 61 22.77 -36.59 0.83
C SER A 61 22.67 -35.06 0.92
N ALA A 62 23.24 -34.56 2.01
CA ALA A 62 24.02 -33.34 2.02
C ALA A 62 24.93 -33.24 0.78
N ILE A 63 24.83 -32.12 0.08
CA ILE A 63 25.74 -31.44 -0.86
C ILE A 63 24.83 -30.78 -1.92
N ASP A 64 24.67 -29.45 -1.82
CA ASP A 64 24.21 -28.47 -2.85
C ASP A 64 23.10 -27.44 -2.48
N GLU A 65 22.79 -27.20 -1.20
CA GLU A 65 21.87 -26.08 -0.81
C GLU A 65 22.58 -24.81 -0.32
N ALA A 66 23.87 -24.65 -0.60
CA ALA A 66 24.60 -23.41 -0.29
C ALA A 66 24.52 -22.32 -1.38
N GLN A 67 23.64 -22.47 -2.38
CA GLN A 67 23.57 -21.52 -3.52
C GLN A 67 22.23 -20.78 -3.68
N THR A 68 21.21 -21.09 -2.89
CA THR A 68 19.89 -20.43 -3.01
C THR A 68 19.70 -19.24 -2.07
N SER A 69 20.44 -19.16 -0.95
CA SER A 69 20.30 -18.06 0.01
C SER A 69 21.06 -16.77 -0.36
N SER A 70 21.94 -16.78 -1.36
CA SER A 70 22.67 -15.58 -1.81
C SER A 70 21.97 -14.75 -2.89
N GLN A 71 20.77 -15.13 -3.33
CA GLN A 71 20.01 -14.38 -4.35
C GLN A 71 18.87 -13.53 -3.81
N LEU A 72 18.39 -13.76 -2.58
CA LEU A 72 17.30 -12.98 -1.97
C LEU A 72 17.79 -11.69 -1.28
N GLU A 73 19.10 -11.55 -1.05
CA GLU A 73 19.72 -10.29 -0.58
C GLU A 73 20.29 -9.43 -1.72
N GLN A 74 19.76 -9.53 -2.95
CA GLN A 74 19.79 -8.37 -3.83
C GLN A 74 18.78 -7.35 -3.32
N LYS A 75 19.16 -6.71 -2.21
CA LYS A 75 18.62 -5.46 -1.70
C LYS A 75 18.58 -4.50 -2.90
N LEU A 76 17.42 -4.41 -3.55
CA LEU A 76 17.18 -3.51 -4.68
C LEU A 76 17.77 -2.16 -4.28
N SER A 77 18.72 -1.65 -5.07
CA SER A 77 19.52 -0.49 -4.69
C SER A 77 18.61 0.67 -4.26
N PRO A 78 18.99 1.46 -3.23
CA PRO A 78 18.25 2.66 -2.82
C PRO A 78 17.97 3.50 -4.05
N ARG A 79 16.68 3.69 -4.32
CA ARG A 79 16.26 4.11 -5.64
C ARG A 79 16.24 5.62 -5.78
N ASP A 80 16.67 6.11 -6.95
CA ASP A 80 16.55 7.51 -7.32
C ASP A 80 15.11 7.83 -7.75
N LEU A 81 14.24 8.09 -6.76
CA LEU A 81 12.86 8.54 -7.00
C LEU A 81 12.83 9.87 -7.78
N ASP A 82 13.87 10.68 -7.71
CA ASP A 82 13.96 11.93 -8.45
C ASP A 82 14.15 11.67 -9.95
N ALA A 83 14.89 10.63 -10.32
CA ALA A 83 14.99 10.19 -11.71
C ALA A 83 13.63 9.78 -12.28
N TYR A 84 12.80 9.05 -11.53
CA TYR A 84 11.44 8.71 -11.94
C TYR A 84 10.53 9.93 -12.05
N ARG A 85 10.61 10.84 -11.09
CA ARG A 85 9.86 12.10 -11.14
C ARG A 85 10.23 12.92 -12.37
N GLN A 86 11.52 13.04 -12.68
CA GLN A 86 11.99 13.74 -13.89
C GLN A 86 11.55 13.02 -15.17
N ARG A 87 11.62 11.68 -15.19
CA ARG A 87 11.16 10.84 -16.32
C ARG A 87 9.68 11.10 -16.62
N LEU A 88 8.82 11.06 -15.60
CA LEU A 88 7.38 11.31 -15.72
C LEU A 88 7.06 12.76 -16.11
N ALA A 89 7.72 13.74 -15.48
CA ALA A 89 7.54 15.15 -15.82
C ALA A 89 7.94 15.47 -17.28
N GLY A 90 8.85 14.67 -17.85
CA GLY A 90 9.29 14.79 -19.24
C GLY A 90 8.32 14.21 -20.28
N TYR A 91 7.25 13.50 -19.88
CA TYR A 91 6.36 12.81 -20.83
C TYR A 91 5.65 13.77 -21.80
N ALA A 92 5.25 14.96 -21.36
CA ALA A 92 4.65 15.97 -22.23
C ALA A 92 5.59 16.40 -23.36
N ALA A 93 6.88 16.57 -23.07
CA ALA A 93 7.89 16.90 -24.07
C ALA A 93 8.16 15.70 -25.00
N ARG A 94 8.24 14.48 -24.42
CA ARG A 94 8.50 13.26 -25.19
C ARG A 94 7.33 12.87 -26.09
N LEU A 95 6.09 13.15 -25.72
CA LEU A 95 4.92 12.88 -26.57
C LEU A 95 4.98 13.65 -27.90
N GLN A 96 5.71 14.76 -27.97
CA GLN A 96 5.93 15.50 -29.23
C GLN A 96 6.90 14.79 -30.19
N GLN A 97 7.73 13.87 -29.67
CA GLN A 97 8.84 13.24 -30.39
C GLN A 97 8.67 11.72 -30.53
N GLU A 98 7.95 11.11 -29.60
CA GLU A 98 7.75 9.68 -29.45
C GLU A 98 6.27 9.32 -29.57
N PRO A 99 5.94 8.13 -30.09
CA PRO A 99 4.56 7.67 -30.13
C PRO A 99 4.03 7.41 -28.71
N ALA A 100 2.74 7.68 -28.49
CA ALA A 100 2.06 7.42 -27.21
C ALA A 100 2.22 5.97 -26.71
N LEU A 101 2.38 5.00 -27.62
CA LEU A 101 2.64 3.60 -27.28
C LEU A 101 4.00 3.41 -26.57
N ALA A 102 5.04 4.17 -26.94
CA ALA A 102 6.34 4.10 -26.29
C ALA A 102 6.23 4.60 -24.84
N LEU A 103 5.54 5.73 -24.64
CA LEU A 103 5.27 6.27 -23.30
C LEU A 103 4.38 5.35 -22.47
N ARG A 104 3.44 4.65 -23.09
CA ARG A 104 2.63 3.64 -22.42
C ARG A 104 3.49 2.49 -21.90
N ASN A 105 4.37 1.95 -22.73
CA ASN A 105 5.24 0.84 -22.33
C ASN A 105 6.19 1.27 -21.22
N ASP A 106 6.78 2.46 -21.36
CA ASP A 106 7.60 3.10 -20.33
C ASP A 106 6.84 3.21 -18.99
N LEU A 107 5.60 3.69 -19.00
CA LEU A 107 4.79 3.80 -17.80
C LEU A 107 4.44 2.42 -17.19
N LEU A 108 4.19 1.42 -18.03
CA LEU A 108 3.96 0.04 -17.58
C LEU A 108 5.21 -0.57 -16.95
N GLU A 109 6.42 -0.26 -17.43
CA GLU A 109 7.66 -0.68 -16.75
C GLU A 109 7.74 -0.14 -15.32
N ILE A 110 7.29 1.11 -15.10
CA ILE A 110 7.25 1.70 -13.74
C ILE A 110 6.23 0.95 -12.86
N VAL A 111 5.08 0.58 -13.43
CA VAL A 111 4.04 -0.19 -12.73
C VAL A 111 4.53 -1.59 -12.38
N ASP A 112 5.13 -2.30 -13.34
CA ASP A 112 5.61 -3.66 -13.13
C ASP A 112 6.72 -3.68 -12.08
N GLU A 113 7.59 -2.68 -12.05
CA GLU A 113 8.57 -2.58 -10.99
C GLU A 113 7.97 -2.24 -9.61
N ALA A 114 6.92 -1.43 -9.55
CA ALA A 114 6.22 -1.22 -8.29
C ALA A 114 5.66 -2.55 -7.74
N LYS A 115 5.19 -3.43 -8.62
CA LYS A 115 4.73 -4.78 -8.25
C LYS A 115 5.89 -5.67 -7.80
N GLU A 116 6.98 -5.75 -8.57
CA GLU A 116 8.16 -6.53 -8.19
C GLU A 116 8.70 -6.13 -6.81
N ARG A 117 8.62 -4.83 -6.47
CA ARG A 117 8.98 -4.34 -5.14
C ARG A 117 7.99 -4.74 -4.06
N SER A 118 6.69 -4.70 -4.36
CA SER A 118 5.66 -5.21 -3.47
C SER A 118 5.90 -6.69 -3.16
N ASP A 119 6.17 -7.51 -4.19
CA ASP A 119 6.45 -8.94 -4.06
C ASP A 119 7.74 -9.18 -3.25
N ALA A 120 8.72 -8.29 -3.37
CA ALA A 120 9.94 -8.28 -2.56
C ALA A 120 9.75 -7.64 -1.16
N HIS A 121 8.51 -7.36 -0.73
CA HIS A 121 8.16 -6.74 0.55
C HIS A 121 8.76 -5.33 0.77
N ASP A 122 9.23 -4.69 -0.30
CA ASP A 122 9.71 -3.30 -0.34
C ASP A 122 8.53 -2.34 -0.55
N TYR A 123 7.56 -2.42 0.35
CA TYR A 123 6.29 -1.71 0.28
C TYR A 123 6.46 -0.18 0.25
N HIS A 124 7.47 0.35 0.93
CA HIS A 124 7.76 1.78 0.92
C HIS A 124 8.06 2.29 -0.49
N ASN A 125 8.96 1.61 -1.21
CA ASN A 125 9.33 2.02 -2.56
C ASN A 125 8.24 1.70 -3.57
N ALA A 126 7.51 0.58 -3.40
CA ALA A 126 6.34 0.26 -4.21
C ALA A 126 5.28 1.38 -4.12
N LEU A 127 4.94 1.80 -2.90
CA LEU A 127 4.04 2.93 -2.66
C LEU A 127 4.61 4.23 -3.23
N SER A 128 5.90 4.48 -3.07
CA SER A 128 6.52 5.71 -3.60
C SER A 128 6.42 5.80 -5.12
N LEU A 129 6.61 4.69 -5.85
CA LEU A 129 6.43 4.64 -7.30
C LEU A 129 4.97 4.86 -7.71
N CYS A 130 4.04 4.19 -7.03
CA CYS A 130 2.62 4.41 -7.26
C CYS A 130 2.23 5.88 -7.01
N ALA A 131 2.74 6.49 -5.94
CA ALA A 131 2.46 7.88 -5.60
C ALA A 131 2.95 8.84 -6.70
N LEU A 132 4.12 8.60 -7.29
CA LEU A 132 4.63 9.42 -8.40
C LEU A 132 3.70 9.38 -9.64
N ILE A 133 3.16 8.20 -9.96
CA ILE A 133 2.22 8.04 -11.08
C ILE A 133 0.93 8.81 -10.80
N PHE A 134 0.38 8.70 -9.58
CA PHE A 134 -0.80 9.46 -9.16
C PHE A 134 -0.55 10.97 -9.18
N ASP A 135 0.56 11.43 -8.58
CA ASP A 135 0.91 12.85 -8.51
C ASP A 135 1.05 13.46 -9.90
N GLN A 136 1.69 12.73 -10.84
CA GLN A 136 1.79 13.18 -12.23
C GLN A 136 0.41 13.21 -12.90
N ARG A 137 -0.42 12.16 -12.74
CA ARG A 137 -1.78 12.13 -13.29
C ARG A 137 -2.64 13.29 -12.81
N LEU A 138 -2.57 13.63 -11.52
CA LEU A 138 -3.41 14.67 -10.90
C LEU A 138 -3.08 16.07 -11.41
N THR A 139 -1.85 16.29 -11.87
CA THR A 139 -1.39 17.59 -12.42
C THR A 139 -1.46 17.66 -13.94
N GLU A 140 -1.63 16.53 -14.62
CA GLU A 140 -1.67 16.44 -16.08
C GLU A 140 -2.94 17.05 -16.67
N GLN A 141 -2.78 17.76 -17.80
CA GLN A 141 -3.87 18.43 -18.52
C GLN A 141 -3.97 17.94 -19.97
N GLU A 142 -2.92 17.32 -20.50
CA GLU A 142 -2.90 16.78 -21.86
C GLU A 142 -3.74 15.49 -21.90
N LEU A 143 -4.69 15.43 -22.85
CA LEU A 143 -5.72 14.40 -22.89
C LEU A 143 -5.16 13.00 -23.21
N VAL A 144 -4.13 12.91 -24.06
CA VAL A 144 -3.52 11.63 -24.41
C VAL A 144 -2.78 11.05 -23.21
N LEU A 145 -1.96 11.85 -22.52
CA LEU A 145 -1.25 11.49 -21.30
C LEU A 145 -2.20 11.15 -20.17
N THR A 146 -3.27 11.95 -20.00
CA THR A 146 -4.36 11.66 -19.05
C THR A 146 -4.86 10.23 -19.23
N LYS A 147 -5.18 9.83 -20.47
CA LYS A 147 -5.65 8.47 -20.76
C LYS A 147 -4.59 7.40 -20.54
N LEU A 148 -3.33 7.69 -20.85
CA LEU A 148 -2.22 6.76 -20.61
C LEU A 148 -2.03 6.51 -19.11
N PHE A 149 -2.02 7.57 -18.31
CA PHE A 149 -1.94 7.49 -16.86
C PHE A 149 -3.17 6.81 -16.26
N ASP A 150 -4.37 7.11 -16.75
CA ASP A 150 -5.58 6.42 -16.29
C ASP A 150 -5.49 4.91 -16.53
N THR A 151 -5.00 4.49 -17.70
CA THR A 151 -4.79 3.07 -18.02
C THR A 151 -3.78 2.42 -17.07
N ALA A 152 -2.69 3.12 -16.74
CA ALA A 152 -1.69 2.61 -15.80
C ALA A 152 -2.23 2.54 -14.37
N ILE A 153 -3.00 3.55 -13.94
CA ILE A 153 -3.63 3.56 -12.63
C ILE A 153 -4.65 2.42 -12.52
N ASP A 154 -5.44 2.15 -13.56
CA ASP A 154 -6.36 1.01 -13.55
C ASP A 154 -5.62 -0.33 -13.35
N ALA A 155 -4.42 -0.46 -13.96
CA ALA A 155 -3.55 -1.62 -13.75
C ALA A 155 -2.92 -1.66 -12.34
N ILE A 156 -2.68 -0.49 -11.73
CA ILE A 156 -2.19 -0.37 -10.35
C ILE A 156 -3.30 -0.72 -9.35
N MET A 157 -4.55 -0.37 -9.65
CA MET A 157 -5.60 -0.36 -8.63
C MET A 157 -5.90 -1.73 -8.02
N LEU A 158 -5.76 -2.79 -8.82
CA LEU A 158 -5.95 -4.16 -8.35
C LEU A 158 -4.97 -4.58 -7.26
N PHE A 159 -3.74 -4.03 -7.24
CA PHE A 159 -2.74 -4.38 -6.23
C PHE A 159 -2.50 -3.27 -5.19
N LEU A 160 -2.83 -2.01 -5.51
CA LEU A 160 -2.63 -0.89 -4.58
C LEU A 160 -3.42 -1.08 -3.28
N GLU A 161 -4.63 -1.63 -3.36
CA GLU A 161 -5.45 -1.94 -2.19
C GLU A 161 -4.77 -2.95 -1.27
N ALA A 162 -4.29 -4.08 -1.84
CA ALA A 162 -3.51 -5.06 -1.10
C ALA A 162 -2.25 -4.43 -0.49
N LEU A 163 -1.52 -3.65 -1.27
CA LEU A 163 -0.31 -2.95 -0.85
C LEU A 163 -0.56 -1.96 0.30
N LEU A 164 -1.64 -1.18 0.25
CA LEU A 164 -2.02 -0.24 1.32
C LEU A 164 -2.42 -0.99 2.60
N ASN A 165 -3.17 -2.08 2.47
CA ASN A 165 -3.56 -2.92 3.60
C ASN A 165 -2.35 -3.62 4.25
N GLU A 166 -1.45 -4.18 3.45
CA GLU A 166 -0.21 -4.78 3.91
C GLU A 166 0.71 -3.74 4.56
N ALA A 167 0.87 -2.56 3.95
CA ALA A 167 1.66 -1.47 4.52
C ALA A 167 1.06 -0.93 5.84
N SER A 168 -0.25 -1.02 6.02
CA SER A 168 -0.90 -0.65 7.28
C SER A 168 -0.66 -1.67 8.41
N SER A 169 -0.50 -2.95 8.04
CA SER A 169 -0.27 -4.06 8.97
C SER A 169 1.20 -4.25 9.33
N ASN A 170 2.11 -3.83 8.44
CA ASN A 170 3.55 -3.95 8.65
C ASN A 170 4.08 -2.89 9.60
N LEU A 171 4.67 -3.34 10.71
CA LEU A 171 5.29 -2.49 11.71
C LEU A 171 6.79 -2.34 11.42
N ILE A 172 7.25 -1.09 11.36
CA ILE A 172 8.67 -0.75 11.23
C ILE A 172 9.15 -0.24 12.58
N LEU A 173 10.37 -0.64 12.96
CA LEU A 173 11.08 -0.07 14.08
C LEU A 173 11.58 1.33 13.70
N ASP A 174 11.03 2.36 14.31
CA ASP A 174 11.55 3.72 14.14
C ASP A 174 12.88 3.88 14.88
N SER A 175 13.64 4.92 14.52
CA SER A 175 14.84 5.43 15.18
C SER A 175 14.68 5.65 16.70
N SER A 176 13.45 5.80 17.17
CA SER A 176 13.05 5.90 18.58
C SER A 176 12.76 4.55 19.26
N SER A 177 12.98 3.43 18.57
CA SER A 177 12.64 2.06 18.98
C SER A 177 11.15 1.80 19.21
N THR A 178 10.27 2.68 18.74
CA THR A 178 8.82 2.45 18.73
C THR A 178 8.41 1.74 17.44
N LEU A 179 7.53 0.75 17.55
CA LEU A 179 6.90 0.10 16.40
C LEU A 179 5.84 1.04 15.81
N THR A 180 6.08 1.53 14.60
CA THR A 180 5.14 2.36 13.86
C THR A 180 4.71 1.64 12.59
N PRO A 181 3.42 1.66 12.22
CA PRO A 181 3.00 1.11 10.94
C PRO A 181 3.72 1.84 9.80
N LEU A 182 4.11 1.10 8.75
CA LEU A 182 4.72 1.70 7.56
C LEU A 182 3.79 2.77 6.97
N LEU A 183 2.49 2.48 6.93
CA LEU A 183 1.46 3.45 6.60
C LEU A 183 1.08 4.29 7.83
N THR A 184 1.92 5.27 8.16
CA THR A 184 1.62 6.25 9.21
C THR A 184 0.31 7.00 8.92
N PRO A 185 -0.40 7.53 9.93
CA PRO A 185 -1.65 8.29 9.72
C PRO A 185 -1.49 9.44 8.72
N THR A 186 -0.34 10.11 8.74
CA THR A 186 -0.03 11.19 7.79
C THR A 186 0.10 10.67 6.37
N LEU A 187 0.76 9.52 6.18
CA LEU A 187 0.92 8.91 4.86
C LEU A 187 -0.40 8.35 4.33
N ARG A 188 -1.20 7.73 5.20
CA ARG A 188 -2.54 7.23 4.87
C ARG A 188 -3.46 8.36 4.40
N ARG A 189 -3.52 9.48 5.13
CA ARG A 189 -4.31 10.66 4.72
C ARG A 189 -3.87 11.22 3.37
N ARG A 190 -2.57 11.25 3.06
CA ARG A 190 -2.07 11.66 1.74
C ARG A 190 -2.54 10.71 0.63
N TRP A 191 -2.60 9.41 0.90
CA TRP A 191 -3.14 8.43 -0.05
C TRP A 191 -4.63 8.61 -0.26
N LEU A 192 -5.39 8.75 0.83
CA LEU A 192 -6.83 9.04 0.78
C LEU A 192 -7.12 10.32 -0.01
N GLU A 193 -6.32 11.36 0.19
CA GLU A 193 -6.42 12.62 -0.57
C GLU A 193 -6.17 12.41 -2.07
N ARG A 194 -5.12 11.67 -2.46
CA ARG A 194 -4.82 11.36 -3.87
C ARG A 194 -5.95 10.59 -4.52
N LEU A 195 -6.44 9.54 -3.86
CA LEU A 195 -7.54 8.72 -4.34
C LEU A 195 -8.81 9.56 -4.51
N PHE A 196 -9.13 10.40 -3.51
CA PHE A 196 -10.27 11.29 -3.56
C PHE A 196 -10.16 12.29 -4.72
N GLN A 197 -9.01 12.95 -4.90
CA GLN A 197 -8.80 13.88 -6.01
C GLN A 197 -8.88 13.19 -7.37
N LEU A 198 -8.32 11.99 -7.51
CA LEU A 198 -8.39 11.21 -8.74
C LEU A 198 -9.84 10.85 -9.07
N TRP A 199 -10.59 10.41 -8.06
CA TRP A 199 -12.01 10.10 -8.21
C TRP A 199 -12.81 11.31 -8.70
N LEU A 200 -12.58 12.49 -8.14
CA LEU A 200 -13.22 13.73 -8.60
C LEU A 200 -12.90 14.03 -10.07
N GLN A 201 -11.63 13.91 -10.50
CA GLN A 201 -11.25 14.15 -11.89
C GLN A 201 -11.92 13.14 -12.85
N ARG A 202 -12.05 11.88 -12.43
CA ARG A 202 -12.71 10.83 -13.21
C ARG A 202 -14.23 11.00 -13.29
N LEU A 203 -14.87 11.45 -12.20
CA LEU A 203 -16.28 11.82 -12.18
C LEU A 203 -16.58 12.94 -13.18
N ASP A 204 -15.72 13.95 -13.27
CA ASP A 204 -15.88 15.05 -14.25
C ASP A 204 -15.71 14.57 -15.69
N ALA A 205 -14.85 13.58 -15.91
CA ALA A 205 -14.68 12.91 -17.20
C ALA A 205 -15.82 11.92 -17.53
N SER A 206 -16.88 11.86 -16.71
CA SER A 206 -18.03 10.95 -16.84
C SER A 206 -17.67 9.46 -16.76
N TYR A 207 -16.57 9.12 -16.10
CA TYR A 207 -16.27 7.74 -15.73
C TYR A 207 -17.05 7.39 -14.47
N ALA A 208 -17.95 6.41 -14.58
CA ALA A 208 -18.58 5.79 -13.42
C ALA A 208 -17.58 4.79 -12.81
N ASP A 209 -16.59 5.32 -12.09
CA ASP A 209 -15.61 4.52 -11.37
C ASP A 209 -16.05 4.40 -9.90
N GLU A 210 -16.69 3.28 -9.57
CA GLU A 210 -17.08 2.93 -8.19
C GLU A 210 -15.92 2.30 -7.41
N ARG A 211 -14.83 1.89 -8.07
CA ARG A 211 -13.71 1.19 -7.42
C ARG A 211 -12.89 2.11 -6.53
N ILE A 212 -12.63 3.33 -6.96
CA ILE A 212 -11.84 4.26 -6.14
C ILE A 212 -12.53 4.57 -4.80
N PRO A 213 -13.84 4.90 -4.75
CA PRO A 213 -14.58 5.02 -3.49
C PRO A 213 -14.48 3.80 -2.59
N GLU A 214 -14.61 2.59 -3.14
CA GLU A 214 -14.47 1.34 -2.37
C GLU A 214 -13.09 1.25 -1.69
N VAL A 215 -12.01 1.47 -2.46
CA VAL A 215 -10.64 1.46 -1.93
C VAL A 215 -10.45 2.53 -0.86
N ILE A 216 -11.03 3.72 -1.04
CA ILE A 216 -10.97 4.78 -0.02
C ILE A 216 -11.63 4.32 1.29
N LEU A 217 -12.81 3.68 1.21
CA LEU A 217 -13.52 3.20 2.39
C LEU A 217 -12.79 2.04 3.09
N GLU A 218 -12.17 1.14 2.33
CA GLU A 218 -11.41 0.00 2.87
C GLU A 218 -10.11 0.41 3.55
N VAL A 219 -9.43 1.43 3.02
CA VAL A 219 -8.16 1.93 3.57
C VAL A 219 -8.38 2.93 4.71
N ALA A 220 -9.51 3.64 4.73
CA ALA A 220 -9.82 4.63 5.75
C ALA A 220 -10.04 3.97 7.12
N TRP A 221 -9.48 4.59 8.16
CA TRP A 221 -9.75 4.22 9.56
C TRP A 221 -10.69 5.24 10.21
N ASP A 222 -11.25 4.93 11.38
CA ASP A 222 -12.13 5.82 12.14
C ASP A 222 -11.55 7.24 12.30
N GLU A 223 -10.24 7.35 12.50
CA GLU A 223 -9.54 8.62 12.67
C GLU A 223 -9.40 9.46 11.39
N ASP A 224 -9.72 8.90 10.23
CA ASP A 224 -9.70 9.59 8.93
C ASP A 224 -11.09 10.02 8.47
N VAL A 225 -12.16 9.58 9.15
CA VAL A 225 -13.55 9.91 8.80
C VAL A 225 -13.77 11.42 8.77
N ASP A 226 -13.35 12.14 9.82
CA ASP A 226 -13.48 13.61 9.88
C ASP A 226 -12.71 14.29 8.74
N PHE A 227 -11.52 13.77 8.40
CA PHE A 227 -10.71 14.29 7.30
C PHE A 227 -11.42 14.12 5.95
N LEU A 228 -11.94 12.93 5.68
CA LEU A 228 -12.67 12.62 4.44
C LEU A 228 -13.99 13.41 4.34
N GLN A 229 -14.71 13.57 5.45
CA GLN A 229 -15.91 14.40 5.50
C GLN A 229 -15.59 15.86 5.15
N ASN A 230 -14.50 16.42 5.69
CA ASN A 230 -14.07 17.78 5.36
C ASN A 230 -13.73 17.91 3.87
N LEU A 231 -13.04 16.94 3.26
CA LEU A 231 -12.76 16.97 1.82
C LEU A 231 -14.03 17.00 0.98
N VAL A 232 -15.04 16.20 1.34
CA VAL A 232 -16.32 16.16 0.63
C VAL A 232 -17.09 17.46 0.83
N GLN A 233 -17.15 17.98 2.05
CA GLN A 233 -17.83 19.23 2.37
C GLN A 233 -17.20 20.43 1.65
N ASP A 234 -15.87 20.51 1.62
CA ASP A 234 -15.14 21.54 0.87
C ASP A 234 -15.50 21.50 -0.62
N GLU A 235 -15.58 20.31 -1.19
CA GLU A 235 -15.90 20.15 -2.60
C GLU A 235 -17.37 20.47 -2.92
N LEU A 236 -18.30 20.06 -2.06
CA LEU A 236 -19.71 20.46 -2.16
C LEU A 236 -19.85 21.98 -2.02
N ALA A 237 -19.16 22.61 -1.06
CA ALA A 237 -19.21 24.06 -0.88
C ALA A 237 -18.71 24.81 -2.12
N ARG A 238 -17.61 24.36 -2.75
CA ARG A 238 -17.09 24.94 -4.00
C ARG A 238 -18.10 24.92 -5.13
N GLN A 239 -18.88 23.83 -5.26
CA GLN A 239 -19.91 23.70 -6.30
C GLN A 239 -21.05 24.73 -6.12
N HIS A 240 -21.42 25.06 -4.88
CA HIS A 240 -22.47 26.03 -4.58
C HIS A 240 -22.06 27.48 -4.87
N THR A 241 -20.79 27.84 -4.76
CA THR A 241 -20.29 29.18 -5.10
C THR A 241 -20.42 29.55 -6.58
N GLY A 242 -20.62 28.58 -7.48
CA GLY A 242 -20.81 28.80 -8.92
C GLY A 242 -22.26 29.01 -9.38
N MET A 243 -23.20 29.28 -8.46
CA MET A 243 -24.67 29.23 -8.64
C MET A 243 -25.32 30.31 -9.54
N HIS A 244 -24.59 31.00 -10.41
CA HIS A 244 -25.17 32.03 -11.30
C HIS A 244 -25.70 31.52 -12.65
N SER A 245 -25.84 30.20 -12.83
CA SER A 245 -26.39 29.62 -14.06
C SER A 245 -27.80 29.07 -13.83
N ASN A 246 -28.78 29.64 -14.54
CA ASN A 246 -30.18 29.16 -14.57
C ASN A 246 -30.37 27.84 -15.35
N ILE A 247 -29.27 27.18 -15.76
CA ILE A 247 -29.30 25.92 -16.50
C ILE A 247 -29.04 24.78 -15.53
N VAL A 248 -29.91 23.77 -15.54
CA VAL A 248 -29.72 22.51 -14.82
C VAL A 248 -28.51 21.79 -15.41
N ASP A 249 -27.41 21.77 -14.67
CA ASP A 249 -26.20 21.04 -15.01
C ASP A 249 -26.29 19.63 -14.43
N PHE A 250 -26.71 18.66 -15.26
CA PHE A 250 -26.88 17.26 -14.87
C PHE A 250 -25.58 16.62 -14.38
N THR A 251 -24.43 17.05 -14.90
CA THR A 251 -23.10 16.56 -14.47
C THR A 251 -22.82 17.00 -13.04
N ARG A 252 -23.10 18.27 -12.70
CA ARG A 252 -23.00 18.76 -11.33
C ARG A 252 -23.98 18.05 -10.40
N GLN A 253 -25.23 17.88 -10.81
CA GLN A 253 -26.22 17.20 -9.98
C GLN A 253 -25.82 15.74 -9.71
N TYR A 254 -25.28 15.04 -10.71
CA TYR A 254 -24.73 13.71 -10.55
C TYR A 254 -23.56 13.71 -9.55
N ARG A 255 -22.57 14.59 -9.74
CA ARG A 255 -21.42 14.74 -8.84
C ARG A 255 -21.85 15.00 -7.39
N SER A 256 -22.76 15.95 -7.15
CA SER A 256 -23.23 16.24 -5.79
C SER A 256 -23.93 15.04 -5.16
N LYS A 257 -24.80 14.34 -5.90
CA LYS A 257 -25.47 13.12 -5.40
C LYS A 257 -24.49 12.00 -5.08
N THR A 258 -23.48 11.82 -5.92
CA THR A 258 -22.44 10.81 -5.71
C THR A 258 -21.60 11.12 -4.47
N LEU A 259 -21.23 12.39 -4.27
CA LEU A 259 -20.54 12.84 -3.06
C LEU A 259 -21.41 12.67 -1.81
N GLU A 260 -22.70 13.03 -1.87
CA GLU A 260 -23.64 12.83 -0.76
C GLU A 260 -23.84 11.35 -0.41
N ARG A 261 -23.84 10.45 -1.41
CA ARG A 261 -23.87 9.01 -1.18
C ARG A 261 -22.60 8.56 -0.45
N PHE A 262 -21.44 8.96 -0.94
CA PHE A 262 -20.16 8.65 -0.30
C PHE A 262 -20.07 9.17 1.14
N MET A 263 -20.59 10.36 1.44
CA MET A 263 -20.67 10.84 2.84
C MET A 263 -21.51 9.93 3.74
N LYS A 264 -22.60 9.35 3.22
CA LYS A 264 -23.42 8.40 4.00
C LYS A 264 -22.64 7.11 4.24
N ASP A 265 -21.92 6.63 3.23
CA ASP A 265 -21.12 5.43 3.33
C ASP A 265 -19.96 5.63 4.35
N LEU A 266 -19.34 6.82 4.39
CA LEU A 266 -18.36 7.18 5.43
C LEU A 266 -18.91 7.14 6.85
N SER A 267 -20.20 7.43 7.05
CA SER A 267 -20.83 7.36 8.39
C SER A 267 -21.11 5.94 8.87
N SER A 268 -20.82 4.94 8.03
CA SER A 268 -20.98 3.52 8.35
C SER A 268 -19.66 2.79 8.63
N ILE A 269 -18.52 3.48 8.46
CA ILE A 269 -17.21 3.08 9.00
C ILE A 269 -17.26 3.32 10.51
#